data_AF-A0A7X5V0V7-F1
#
_entry.id   AF-A0A7X5V0V7-F1
#
_cell.length_a   1.000
_cell.length_b   1.000
_cell.length_c   1.000
_cell.angle_alpha   90.00
_cell.angle_beta   90.00
_cell.angle_gamma   90.00
#
_symmetry.space_group_name_H-M   'P 1'
#
loop_
_entity.id
_entity.type
_entity.pdbx_description
1 polymer ?
#
loop_
_entity_poly.entity_id
_entity_poly.type
_entity_poly.pdbx_seq_one_letter_code
_entity_poly.pdbx_strand_id
1 'polypeptide(L)'
;MLSRAHPQDADLLDRLLDAASAHARAGLGEPVVLRRCSDIEIREEIEGLRFETWCVRKGEEGLVVVATATAYDEGGRECMVASGRFTFSTFVAPSASILTRLARLDYPTK
;
A
#
# COMPACT_ATOMS: atom_id res chain seq x y z
N MET A 1 3.99 26.95 -2.23
CA MET A 1 2.54 26.70 -2.36
C MET A 1 2.31 25.23 -2.04
N LEU A 2 1.66 24.93 -0.91
CA LEU A 2 1.17 23.57 -0.65
C LEU A 2 -0.07 23.40 -1.54
N SER A 3 0.10 22.65 -2.64
CA SER A 3 -1.02 22.26 -3.49
C SER A 3 -2.06 21.62 -2.58
N ARG A 4 -3.27 22.18 -2.56
CA ARG A 4 -4.39 21.54 -1.86
C ARG A 4 -4.58 20.21 -2.59
N ALA A 5 -4.41 19.10 -1.87
CA ALA A 5 -4.80 17.79 -2.37
C ALA A 5 -6.24 17.91 -2.89
N HIS A 6 -6.43 17.72 -4.19
CA HIS A 6 -7.78 17.68 -4.71
C HIS A 6 -8.47 16.46 -4.08
N PRO A 7 -9.76 16.55 -3.73
CA PRO A 7 -10.48 15.39 -3.19
C PRO A 7 -10.42 14.16 -4.11
N GLN A 8 -10.14 14.36 -5.40
CA GLN A 8 -9.92 13.33 -6.42
C GLN A 8 -8.55 12.64 -6.30
N ASP A 9 -7.50 13.35 -5.85
CA ASP A 9 -6.16 12.76 -5.66
C ASP A 9 -6.17 11.70 -4.55
N ALA A 10 -7.01 11.90 -3.53
CA ALA A 10 -7.19 10.94 -2.43
C ALA A 10 -7.84 9.64 -2.92
N ASP A 11 -8.82 9.72 -3.82
CA ASP A 11 -9.49 8.55 -4.38
C ASP A 11 -8.52 7.69 -5.21
N LEU A 12 -7.67 8.32 -6.02
CA LEU A 12 -6.70 7.60 -6.85
C LEU A 12 -5.60 6.92 -6.01
N LEU A 13 -5.17 7.56 -4.93
CA LEU A 13 -4.24 6.96 -3.97
C LEU A 13 -4.85 5.75 -3.25
N ASP A 14 -6.10 5.87 -2.79
CA ASP A 14 -6.81 4.79 -2.11
C ASP A 14 -6.98 3.59 -3.04
N ARG A 15 -7.34 3.83 -4.32
CA ARG A 15 -7.45 2.76 -5.33
C ARG A 15 -6.12 2.10 -5.66
N LEU A 16 -5.01 2.87 -5.73
CA LEU A 16 -3.66 2.29 -5.85
C LEU A 16 -3.32 1.43 -4.64
N LEU A 17 -3.63 1.91 -3.43
CA LEU A 17 -3.37 1.19 -2.20
C LEU A 17 -4.19 -0.11 -2.14
N ASP A 18 -5.44 -0.09 -2.57
CA ASP A 18 -6.29 -1.28 -2.65
C ASP A 18 -5.73 -2.33 -3.61
N ALA A 19 -5.31 -1.90 -4.81
CA ALA A 19 -4.69 -2.80 -5.78
C ALA A 19 -3.38 -3.40 -5.22
N ALA A 20 -2.53 -2.58 -4.62
CA ALA A 20 -1.29 -3.04 -4.00
C ALA A 20 -1.54 -3.98 -2.81
N SER A 21 -2.58 -3.70 -2.02
CA SER A 21 -2.98 -4.54 -0.88
C SER A 21 -3.52 -5.89 -1.33
N ALA A 22 -4.33 -5.94 -2.39
CA ALA A 22 -4.80 -7.19 -2.98
C ALA A 22 -3.62 -8.06 -3.46
N HIS A 23 -2.65 -7.46 -4.15
CA HIS A 23 -1.42 -8.14 -4.56
C HIS A 23 -0.64 -8.65 -3.33
N ALA A 24 -0.53 -7.83 -2.28
CA ALA A 24 0.19 -8.20 -1.07
C ALA A 24 -0.47 -9.37 -0.33
N ARG A 25 -1.79 -9.38 -0.22
CA ARG A 25 -2.55 -10.50 0.37
C ARG A 25 -2.35 -11.79 -0.43
N ALA A 26 -2.35 -11.72 -1.76
CA ALA A 26 -2.03 -12.87 -2.60
C ALA A 26 -0.60 -13.39 -2.39
N GLY A 27 0.36 -12.49 -2.14
CA GLY A 27 1.78 -12.83 -1.98
C GLY A 27 2.22 -13.24 -0.57
N LEU A 28 1.56 -12.74 0.47
CA LEU A 28 1.93 -12.92 1.89
C LEU A 28 0.87 -13.68 2.71
N GLY A 29 -0.35 -13.83 2.21
CA GLY A 29 -1.51 -14.26 3.00
C GLY A 29 -2.13 -13.12 3.80
N GLU A 30 -3.22 -13.42 4.52
CA GLU A 30 -3.90 -12.47 5.39
C GLU A 30 -3.59 -12.77 6.87
N PRO A 31 -3.40 -11.75 7.73
CA PRO A 31 -3.51 -10.31 7.47
C PRO A 31 -2.21 -9.68 6.93
N VAL A 32 -2.35 -8.61 6.14
CA VAL A 32 -1.25 -7.72 5.72
C VAL A 32 -1.37 -6.36 6.39
N VAL A 33 -0.23 -5.73 6.67
CA VAL A 33 -0.11 -4.39 7.24
C VAL A 33 0.74 -3.53 6.31
N LEU A 34 0.24 -2.36 5.94
CA LEU A 34 1.00 -1.35 5.23
C LEU A 34 2.05 -0.74 6.17
N ARG A 35 3.32 -0.80 5.78
CA ARG A 35 4.46 -0.27 6.54
C ARG A 35 4.96 1.06 6.02
N ARG A 36 4.94 1.24 4.70
CA ARG A 36 5.50 2.42 4.03
C ARG A 36 4.88 2.62 2.66
N CYS A 37 4.60 3.89 2.34
CA CYS A 37 4.37 4.38 0.99
C CYS A 37 5.57 5.26 0.59
N SER A 38 6.09 5.10 -0.62
CA SER A 38 7.12 5.96 -1.19
C SER A 38 6.89 6.14 -2.69
N ASP A 39 7.56 7.15 -3.25
CA ASP A 39 7.60 7.39 -4.69
C ASP A 39 6.18 7.52 -5.27
N ILE A 40 5.30 8.20 -4.53
CA ILE A 40 3.90 8.45 -4.92
C ILE A 40 3.87 9.59 -5.92
N GLU A 41 3.41 9.28 -7.13
CA GLU A 41 3.11 10.26 -8.16
C GLU A 41 1.63 10.16 -8.49
N ILE A 42 0.92 11.29 -8.42
CA ILE A 42 -0.50 11.40 -8.78
C ILE A 42 -0.62 12.57 -9.74
N ARG A 43 -1.22 12.30 -10.89
CA ARG A 43 -1.61 13.28 -11.91
C ARG A 43 -3.13 13.35 -11.96
N GLU A 44 -3.63 14.12 -12.92
CA GLU A 44 -5.06 14.28 -13.16
C GLU A 44 -5.73 12.94 -13.51
N GLU A 45 -6.89 12.68 -12.90
CA GLU A 45 -7.67 11.49 -13.19
C GLU A 45 -8.32 11.62 -14.57
N ILE A 46 -8.13 10.59 -15.39
CA ILE A 46 -8.73 10.44 -16.70
C ILE A 46 -9.59 9.18 -16.66
N GLU A 47 -10.75 9.19 -17.32
CA GLU A 47 -11.61 8.01 -17.41
C GLU A 47 -10.88 6.81 -18.04
N GLY A 48 -11.36 5.60 -17.73
CA GLY A 48 -10.79 4.37 -18.31
C GLY A 48 -9.49 3.90 -17.65
N LEU A 49 -9.32 4.15 -16.35
CA LEU A 49 -8.16 3.70 -15.59
C LEU A 49 -7.96 2.19 -15.60
N ARG A 50 -6.75 1.75 -15.95
CA ARG A 50 -6.24 0.39 -15.78
C ARG A 50 -5.21 0.37 -14.65
N PHE A 51 -5.40 -0.53 -13.68
CA PHE A 51 -4.47 -0.73 -12.58
C PHE A 51 -3.62 -1.96 -12.80
N GLU A 52 -2.32 -1.81 -12.58
CA GLU A 52 -1.34 -2.90 -12.69
C GLU A 52 -0.48 -2.92 -11.43
N THR A 53 -0.08 -4.12 -11.00
CA THR A 53 0.71 -4.31 -9.78
C THR A 53 1.77 -5.38 -9.96
N TRP A 54 2.94 -5.17 -9.36
CA TRP A 54 4.03 -6.15 -9.39
C TRP A 54 4.84 -6.15 -8.11
N CYS A 55 5.24 -7.34 -7.69
CA CYS A 55 6.22 -7.53 -6.63
C CYS A 55 7.62 -7.16 -7.15
N VAL A 56 8.24 -6.16 -6.53
CA VAL A 56 9.62 -5.75 -6.83
C VAL A 56 10.63 -6.30 -5.82
N ARG A 57 10.17 -6.73 -4.64
CA ARG A 57 11.00 -7.36 -3.61
C ARG A 57 10.14 -8.16 -2.64
N LYS A 58 10.58 -9.38 -2.28
CA LYS A 58 10.00 -10.20 -1.22
C LYS A 58 11.13 -10.71 -0.32
N GLY A 59 10.98 -10.56 1.00
CA GLY A 59 11.97 -11.00 1.98
C GLY A 59 11.42 -11.01 3.40
N GLU A 60 12.30 -11.16 4.39
CA GLU A 60 11.92 -11.23 5.81
C GLU A 60 11.22 -9.97 6.32
N GLU A 61 11.61 -8.80 5.80
CA GLU A 61 10.98 -7.51 6.16
C GLU A 61 9.60 -7.30 5.50
N GLY A 62 9.22 -8.17 4.57
CA GLY A 62 7.92 -8.15 3.91
C GLY A 62 7.98 -8.14 2.38
N LEU A 63 6.90 -7.64 1.78
CA LEU A 63 6.67 -7.54 0.35
C LEU A 63 6.63 -6.08 -0.08
N VAL A 64 7.37 -5.75 -1.13
CA VAL A 64 7.27 -4.44 -1.77
C VAL A 64 6.56 -4.61 -3.11
N VAL A 65 5.46 -3.88 -3.25
CA VAL A 65 4.61 -3.86 -4.44
C VAL A 65 4.71 -2.47 -5.06
N VAL A 66 4.92 -2.42 -6.37
CA VAL A 66 4.66 -1.20 -7.13
C VAL A 66 3.28 -1.34 -7.75
N ALA A 67 2.49 -0.27 -7.66
CA ALA A 67 1.20 -0.16 -8.31
C ALA A 67 1.22 1.05 -9.24
N THR A 68 0.63 0.90 -10.42
CA THR A 68 0.44 1.99 -11.39
C THR A 68 -0.99 2.01 -11.88
N ALA A 69 -1.46 3.21 -12.19
CA ALA A 69 -2.69 3.45 -12.92
C ALA A 69 -2.33 4.11 -14.26
N THR A 70 -2.78 3.50 -15.36
CA THR A 70 -2.69 4.07 -16.72
C THR A 70 -4.07 4.39 -17.26
N ALA A 71 -4.16 5.38 -18.15
CA ALA A 71 -5.38 5.79 -18.84
C ALA A 71 -5.06 6.11 -20.30
N TYR A 72 -6.09 6.26 -21.13
CA TYR A 72 -5.94 6.82 -22.47
C TYR A 72 -6.32 8.30 -22.46
N ASP A 73 -5.45 9.16 -22.98
CA ASP A 73 -5.76 10.58 -23.16
C ASP A 73 -6.78 10.81 -24.30
N GLU A 74 -7.22 12.06 -24.48
CA GLU A 74 -8.14 12.45 -25.57
C GLU A 74 -7.59 12.11 -26.97
N GLY A 75 -6.27 11.98 -27.10
CA GLY A 75 -5.57 11.57 -28.33
C GLY A 75 -5.42 10.05 -28.48
N GLY A 76 -6.00 9.25 -27.58
CA GLY A 76 -5.92 7.79 -27.58
C GLY A 76 -4.54 7.25 -27.18
N ARG A 77 -3.67 8.05 -26.54
CA ARG A 77 -2.36 7.61 -26.09
C ARG A 77 -2.45 7.11 -24.65
N GLU A 78 -1.81 5.97 -24.39
CA GLU A 78 -1.67 5.48 -23.03
C GLU A 78 -0.73 6.40 -22.23
N CYS A 79 -1.18 6.85 -21.07
CA CYS A 79 -0.42 7.68 -20.16
C CYS A 79 -0.55 7.14 -18.73
N MET A 80 0.53 7.28 -17.95
CA MET A 80 0.51 6.96 -16.52
C MET A 80 -0.08 8.13 -15.75
N VAL A 81 -1.18 7.88 -15.05
CA VAL A 81 -1.87 8.90 -14.24
C VAL A 81 -1.49 8.81 -12.77
N ALA A 82 -1.11 7.63 -12.26
CA ALA A 82 -0.59 7.51 -10.91
C ALA A 82 0.36 6.32 -10.77
N SER A 83 1.28 6.43 -9.83
CA SER A 83 2.17 5.35 -9.43
C SER A 83 2.54 5.44 -7.96
N GLY A 84 2.91 4.30 -7.38
CA GLY A 84 3.38 4.28 -6.01
C GLY A 84 4.07 2.98 -5.63
N ARG A 85 4.95 3.07 -4.63
CA ARG A 85 5.64 1.93 -4.04
C ARG A 85 5.13 1.70 -2.62
N PHE A 86 4.61 0.51 -2.38
CA PHE A 86 3.95 0.12 -1.14
C PHE A 86 4.68 -1.06 -0.50
N THR A 87 5.08 -0.91 0.75
CA THR A 87 5.73 -1.98 1.52
C THR A 87 4.73 -2.55 2.52
N PHE A 88 4.51 -3.86 2.44
CA PHE A 88 3.62 -4.63 3.28
C PHE A 88 4.38 -5.67 4.09
N SER A 89 3.91 -5.97 5.29
CA SER A 89 4.35 -7.16 6.05
C SER A 89 3.14 -7.88 6.61
N THR A 90 3.31 -9.14 7.03
CA THR A 90 2.35 -9.75 7.94
C THR A 90 2.60 -9.23 9.37
N PHE A 91 1.63 -9.40 10.27
CA PHE A 91 1.88 -9.21 11.70
C PHE A 91 2.86 -10.30 12.15
N VAL A 92 4.14 -9.96 12.29
CA VAL A 92 5.04 -10.79 13.10
C VAL A 92 4.70 -10.48 14.55
N ALA A 93 4.44 -11.52 15.34
CA ALA A 93 4.00 -11.47 16.74
C ALA A 93 4.69 -10.36 17.54
N PRO A 94 4.03 -9.81 18.59
CA PRO A 94 4.63 -8.77 19.41
C PRO A 94 6.06 -9.17 19.78
N SER A 95 7.00 -8.22 19.69
CA SER A 95 8.39 -8.47 20.10
C SER A 95 8.40 -9.19 21.45
N ALA A 96 9.40 -10.04 21.71
CA ALA A 96 9.49 -10.79 22.98
C ALA A 96 9.30 -9.88 24.21
N SER A 97 9.72 -8.61 24.12
CA SER A 97 9.46 -7.54 25.09
C SER A 97 7.97 -7.27 25.35
N ILE A 98 7.16 -7.15 24.30
CA ILE A 98 5.71 -6.90 24.40
C ILE A 98 5.00 -8.16 24.94
N LEU A 99 5.37 -9.35 24.48
CA LEU A 99 4.85 -10.60 25.03
C LEU A 99 5.16 -10.73 26.54
N THR A 100 6.37 -10.35 26.95
CA THR A 100 6.78 -10.38 28.38
C THR A 100 5.98 -9.37 29.21
N ARG A 101 5.64 -8.20 28.65
CA ARG A 101 4.81 -7.20 29.35
C ARG A 101 3.35 -7.61 29.47
N LEU A 102 2.79 -8.19 28.41
CA LEU A 102 1.41 -8.71 28.42
C LEU A 102 1.26 -9.85 29.42
N ALA A 103 2.20 -10.79 29.46
CA ALA A 103 2.21 -11.87 30.45
C ALA A 103 2.32 -11.39 31.91
N ARG A 104 2.87 -10.19 32.15
CA ARG A 104 2.92 -9.55 33.47
C ARG A 104 1.63 -8.82 33.85
N LEU A 105 0.84 -8.38 32.87
CA LEU A 105 -0.45 -7.70 33.09
C LEU A 105 -1.57 -8.70 33.41
N ASP A 106 -1.49 -9.93 32.89
CA ASP A 106 -2.46 -10.99 33.17
C ASP A 106 -2.25 -11.68 34.54
N TYR A 107 -1.25 -11.25 35.32
CA TYR A 107 -1.05 -11.76 36.68
C TYR A 107 -1.98 -11.00 37.64
N PRO A 108 -2.97 -11.65 38.29
CA PRO A 108 -3.71 -11.01 39.36
C PRO A 108 -2.73 -10.78 40.51
N THR A 109 -2.48 -9.52 40.82
CA THR A 109 -1.83 -9.12 42.07
C THR A 109 -2.69 -9.67 43.21
N LYS A 110 -2.17 -10.69 43.90
CA LYS A 110 -2.71 -11.16 45.19
C LYS A 110 -2.60 -10.07 46.24
#